data_AF-A0AAW0JDX7-F1
#
_entry.id   AF-A0AAW0JDX7-F1
#
_cell.length_a   1.000
_cell.length_b   1.000
_cell.length_c   1.000
_cell.angle_alpha   90.00
_cell.angle_beta   90.00
_cell.angle_gamma   90.00
#
_symmetry.space_group_name_H-M   'P 1'
#
loop_
_entity.id
_entity.type
_entity.pdbx_description
1 polymer ?
#
loop_
_entity_poly.entity_id
_entity_poly.type
_entity_poly.pdbx_seq_one_letter_code
_entity_poly.pdbx_strand_id
1 'polypeptide(L)'
;MKRNGVNRVQFHDYLICFVTMCFPAILKACWGEDQKEREKAAEELSELLQFLENELKERETIGLLDIAANMISYWLGISEEASGASELLTREKFPKLFNWANEFVSVSAIKESLPPRDKHVAVLRKHFGMVNASK
;
A
#
# COMPACT_ATOMS: atom_id res chain seq x y z
N MET A 1 18.39 -21.28 21.36
CA MET A 1 17.55 -20.18 20.84
C MET A 1 17.00 -20.62 19.47
N LYS A 2 15.79 -21.17 19.42
CA LYS A 2 15.19 -21.68 18.18
C LYS A 2 14.55 -20.50 17.44
N ARG A 3 15.08 -20.17 16.25
CA ARG A 3 14.48 -19.21 15.34
C ARG A 3 13.16 -19.82 14.86
N ASN A 4 12.03 -19.29 15.32
CA ASN A 4 10.74 -19.64 14.75
C ASN A 4 10.64 -18.93 13.40
N GLY A 5 11.02 -19.65 12.35
CA GLY A 5 10.84 -19.22 10.97
C GLY A 5 9.34 -19.11 10.69
N VAL A 6 8.88 -17.90 10.43
CA VAL A 6 7.55 -17.66 9.87
C VAL A 6 7.54 -18.34 8.49
N ASN A 7 6.71 -19.39 8.33
CA ASN A 7 6.63 -20.14 7.08
C ASN A 7 5.98 -19.28 5.98
N ARG A 8 6.41 -19.46 4.72
CA ARG A 8 5.86 -18.75 3.54
C ARG A 8 4.33 -18.75 3.46
N VAL A 9 3.70 -19.82 3.94
CA VAL A 9 2.24 -19.99 3.96
C VAL A 9 1.58 -19.06 4.99
N GLN A 10 2.16 -18.92 6.19
CA GLN A 10 1.67 -17.97 7.20
C GLN A 10 1.84 -16.52 6.73
N PHE A 11 2.96 -16.21 6.06
CA PHE A 11 3.18 -14.89 5.48
C PHE A 11 2.11 -14.57 4.41
N HIS A 12 1.79 -15.52 3.54
CA HIS A 12 0.77 -15.39 2.50
C HIS A 12 -0.65 -15.19 3.06
N ASP A 13 -1.02 -15.92 4.12
CA ASP A 13 -2.37 -15.86 4.69
C ASP A 13 -2.62 -14.56 5.48
N TYR A 14 -1.62 -14.03 6.19
CA TYR A 14 -1.71 -12.71 6.85
C TYR A 14 -1.65 -11.56 5.85
N LEU A 15 -0.86 -11.69 4.76
CA LEU A 15 -0.83 -10.73 3.66
C LEU A 15 -2.18 -10.65 2.95
N ILE A 16 -2.82 -11.79 2.68
CA ILE A 16 -4.13 -11.86 2.05
C ILE A 16 -5.16 -11.12 2.89
N CYS A 17 -5.26 -11.42 4.19
CA CYS A 17 -6.29 -10.87 5.07
C CYS A 17 -6.20 -9.33 5.19
N PHE A 18 -4.98 -8.79 5.26
CA PHE A 18 -4.76 -7.35 5.43
C PHE A 18 -4.84 -6.58 4.10
N VAL A 19 -4.34 -7.17 3.01
CA VAL A 19 -4.48 -6.62 1.64
C VAL A 19 -5.96 -6.62 1.22
N THR A 20 -6.77 -7.61 1.59
CA THR A 20 -8.22 -7.57 1.30
C THR A 20 -8.97 -6.46 2.02
N MET A 21 -8.49 -5.95 3.16
CA MET A 21 -9.17 -4.83 3.86
C MET A 21 -8.84 -3.48 3.25
N CYS A 22 -7.59 -3.23 2.82
CA CYS A 22 -7.17 -1.90 2.36
C CYS A 22 -7.24 -1.74 0.84
N PHE A 23 -7.11 -2.83 0.08
CA PHE A 23 -7.12 -2.79 -1.37
C PHE A 23 -8.44 -2.24 -1.95
N PRO A 24 -9.64 -2.59 -1.43
CA PRO A 24 -10.88 -1.97 -1.88
C PRO A 24 -10.93 -0.47 -1.63
N ALA A 25 -10.39 0.01 -0.51
CA ALA A 25 -10.33 1.43 -0.19
C ALA A 25 -9.37 2.18 -1.12
N ILE A 26 -8.19 1.61 -1.38
CA ILE A 26 -7.22 2.14 -2.36
C ILE A 26 -7.85 2.17 -3.77
N LEU A 27 -8.50 1.08 -4.20
CA LEU A 27 -9.16 1.03 -5.50
C LEU A 27 -10.28 2.07 -5.61
N LYS A 28 -11.11 2.23 -4.57
CA LYS A 28 -12.17 3.25 -4.57
C LYS A 28 -11.60 4.66 -4.56
N ALA A 29 -10.54 4.94 -3.81
CA ALA A 29 -9.90 6.25 -3.80
C ALA A 29 -9.33 6.60 -5.19
N CYS A 30 -8.75 5.62 -5.89
CA CYS A 30 -8.10 5.83 -7.18
C CYS A 30 -9.07 5.77 -8.40
N TRP A 31 -10.10 4.92 -8.35
CA TRP A 31 -10.97 4.59 -9.49
C TRP A 31 -12.46 4.51 -9.15
N GLY A 32 -12.91 5.05 -8.02
CA GLY A 32 -14.33 5.19 -7.71
C GLY A 32 -15.10 5.88 -8.84
N GLU A 33 -16.36 5.48 -9.05
CA GLU A 33 -17.15 5.85 -10.24
C GLU A 33 -17.37 7.37 -10.34
N ASP A 34 -17.61 8.01 -9.20
CA ASP A 34 -17.79 9.46 -9.08
C ASP A 34 -16.76 10.11 -8.14
N GLN A 35 -16.65 11.44 -8.25
CA GLN A 35 -15.67 12.22 -7.49
C GLN A 35 -15.92 12.16 -5.98
N LYS A 36 -17.18 12.13 -5.55
CA LYS A 36 -17.56 12.12 -4.14
C LYS A 36 -17.20 10.78 -3.48
N GLU A 37 -17.37 9.68 -4.20
CA GLU A 37 -16.94 8.36 -3.74
C GLU A 37 -15.42 8.29 -3.59
N ARG A 38 -14.67 8.83 -4.57
CA ARG A 38 -13.20 8.88 -4.50
C ARG A 38 -12.71 9.72 -3.31
N GLU A 39 -13.30 10.90 -3.11
CA GLU A 39 -12.96 11.78 -1.99
C GLU A 39 -13.24 11.12 -0.63
N LYS A 40 -14.42 10.49 -0.46
CA LYS A 40 -14.76 9.77 0.77
C LYS A 40 -13.80 8.62 1.06
N ALA A 41 -13.47 7.83 0.04
CA ALA A 41 -12.53 6.72 0.18
C ALA A 41 -11.10 7.22 0.48
N ALA A 42 -10.70 8.35 -0.09
CA ALA A 42 -9.42 8.98 0.20
C ALA A 42 -9.36 9.51 1.65
N GLU A 43 -10.44 10.08 2.17
CA GLU A 43 -10.55 10.50 3.57
C GLU A 43 -10.44 9.30 4.53
N GLU A 44 -11.23 8.24 4.30
CA GLU A 44 -11.19 7.01 5.10
C GLU A 44 -9.79 6.37 5.08
N LEU A 45 -9.15 6.33 3.91
CA LEU A 45 -7.79 5.83 3.78
C LEU A 45 -6.78 6.73 4.50
N SER A 46 -6.95 8.06 4.45
CA SER A 46 -6.10 9.00 5.18
C SER A 46 -6.19 8.81 6.70
N GLU A 47 -7.38 8.53 7.24
CA GLU A 47 -7.56 8.22 8.67
C GLU A 47 -6.83 6.92 9.06
N LEU A 48 -6.93 5.89 8.21
CA LEU A 48 -6.21 4.63 8.41
C LEU A 48 -4.69 4.82 8.38
N LEU A 49 -4.19 5.58 7.40
CA LEU A 49 -2.76 5.93 7.32
C LEU A 49 -2.32 6.71 8.55
N GLN A 50 -3.13 7.65 9.04
CA GLN A 50 -2.82 8.39 10.26
C GLN A 50 -2.75 7.49 11.49
N PHE A 51 -3.66 6.51 11.60
CA PHE A 51 -3.62 5.51 12.67
C PHE A 51 -2.31 4.70 12.61
N LEU A 52 -1.94 4.20 11.44
CA LEU A 52 -0.69 3.46 11.26
C LEU A 52 0.54 4.31 11.57
N GLU A 53 0.58 5.57 11.11
CA GLU A 53 1.64 6.52 11.40
C GLU A 53 1.85 6.69 12.92
N ASN A 54 0.76 6.75 13.69
CA ASN A 54 0.81 6.91 15.14
C ASN A 54 1.31 5.64 15.85
N GLU A 55 0.86 4.48 15.41
CA GLU A 55 1.19 3.19 16.04
C GLU A 55 2.58 2.65 15.65
N LEU A 56 3.17 3.15 14.57
CA LEU A 56 4.56 2.84 14.21
C LEU A 56 5.52 3.31 15.32
N LYS A 57 6.16 2.34 15.97
CA LYS A 57 7.17 2.55 17.01
C LYS A 57 8.56 2.68 16.41
N GLU A 58 9.46 3.31 17.16
CA GLU A 58 10.86 3.38 16.78
C GLU A 58 11.53 1.99 16.93
N ARG A 59 11.88 1.40 15.79
CA ARG A 59 12.96 0.45 15.43
C ARG A 59 13.50 -0.63 16.39
N GLU A 60 12.89 -0.95 17.52
CA GLU A 60 13.43 -2.03 18.38
C GLU A 60 13.16 -3.43 17.82
N THR A 61 11.99 -3.67 17.21
CA THR A 61 11.65 -4.94 16.54
C THR A 61 10.62 -4.72 15.43
N ILE A 62 10.79 -5.37 14.27
CA ILE A 62 9.79 -5.38 13.19
C ILE A 62 8.61 -6.26 13.64
N GLY A 63 7.47 -5.63 13.90
CA GLY A 63 6.21 -6.27 14.23
C GLY A 63 5.32 -6.50 13.02
N LEU A 64 4.17 -7.13 13.27
CA LEU A 64 3.15 -7.37 12.23
C LEU A 64 2.61 -6.06 11.65
N LEU A 65 2.50 -5.02 12.47
CA LEU A 65 2.00 -3.71 12.05
C LEU A 65 2.95 -3.00 11.09
N ASP A 66 4.27 -3.14 11.30
CA ASP A 66 5.28 -2.60 10.39
C ASP A 66 5.18 -3.27 9.01
N ILE A 67 4.98 -4.59 8.96
CA ILE A 67 4.79 -5.32 7.69
C ILE A 67 3.52 -4.86 6.97
N ALA A 68 2.41 -4.73 7.73
CA ALA A 68 1.13 -4.25 7.23
C ALA A 68 1.24 -2.83 6.63
N ALA A 69 1.87 -1.91 7.36
CA ALA A 69 2.14 -0.55 6.91
C ALA A 69 2.90 -0.53 5.58
N ASN A 70 4.00 -1.28 5.50
CA ASN A 70 4.83 -1.34 4.29
C ASN A 70 4.06 -1.86 3.06
N MET A 71 3.21 -2.86 3.24
CA MET A 71 2.39 -3.41 2.17
C MET A 71 1.34 -2.40 1.68
N ILE A 72 0.67 -1.69 2.58
CA ILE A 72 -0.29 -0.63 2.21
C ILE A 72 0.43 0.46 1.42
N SER A 73 1.54 0.97 1.96
CA SER A 73 2.29 2.06 1.34
C SER A 73 2.79 1.71 -0.07
N TYR A 74 3.26 0.47 -0.27
CA TYR A 74 3.71 -0.01 -1.57
C TYR A 74 2.57 -0.03 -2.62
N TRP A 75 1.43 -0.62 -2.28
CA TRP A 75 0.30 -0.73 -3.22
C TRP A 75 -0.42 0.59 -3.46
N LEU A 76 -0.48 1.46 -2.45
CA LEU A 76 -1.02 2.81 -2.58
C LEU A 76 -0.22 3.63 -3.59
N GLY A 77 1.11 3.70 -3.45
CA GLY A 77 1.95 4.46 -4.37
C GLY A 77 1.96 3.91 -5.81
N ILE A 78 1.71 2.62 -6.01
CA ILE A 78 1.49 2.04 -7.35
C ILE A 78 0.14 2.48 -7.92
N SER A 79 -0.88 2.53 -7.09
CA SER A 79 -2.25 2.85 -7.51
C SER A 79 -2.43 4.33 -7.83
N GLU A 80 -1.81 5.21 -7.04
CA GLU A 80 -1.74 6.67 -7.29
C GLU A 80 -1.07 6.95 -8.64
N GLU A 81 0.07 6.33 -8.93
CA GLU A 81 0.75 6.49 -10.22
C GLU A 81 -0.06 5.93 -11.40
N ALA A 82 -0.73 4.79 -11.19
CA ALA A 82 -1.52 4.16 -12.24
C ALA A 82 -2.78 4.97 -12.57
N SER A 83 -3.44 5.54 -11.56
CA SER A 83 -4.68 6.32 -11.70
C SER A 83 -4.43 7.79 -12.05
N GLY A 84 -3.27 8.34 -11.70
CA GLY A 84 -3.04 9.79 -11.70
C GLY A 84 -3.80 10.51 -10.57
N ALA A 85 -4.28 9.78 -9.57
CA ALA A 85 -4.92 10.36 -8.39
C ALA A 85 -3.91 11.15 -7.56
N SER A 86 -4.41 12.10 -6.78
CA SER A 86 -3.59 12.88 -5.85
C SER A 86 -2.88 11.96 -4.87
N GLU A 87 -1.61 12.25 -4.59
CA GLU A 87 -0.82 11.53 -3.60
C GLU A 87 -1.43 11.73 -2.19
N LEU A 88 -1.81 10.62 -1.57
CA LEU A 88 -2.28 10.51 -0.20
C LEU A 88 -1.10 10.24 0.72
N LEU A 89 -0.19 9.34 0.33
CA LEU A 89 1.00 9.02 1.13
C LEU A 89 2.14 10.02 0.87
N THR A 90 2.09 11.19 1.53
CA THR A 90 3.17 12.17 1.43
C THR A 90 4.08 12.16 2.66
N ARG A 91 5.34 12.58 2.47
CA ARG A 91 6.31 12.71 3.56
C ARG A 91 5.88 13.73 4.60
N GLU A 92 5.21 14.80 4.20
CA GLU A 92 4.76 15.85 5.12
C GLU A 92 3.67 15.35 6.08
N LYS A 93 2.75 14.51 5.59
CA LYS A 93 1.65 13.97 6.40
C LYS A 93 2.05 12.74 7.20
N PHE A 94 2.83 11.85 6.59
CA PHE A 94 3.12 10.52 7.14
C PHE A 94 4.62 10.21 7.09
N PRO A 95 5.46 10.95 7.83
CA PRO A 95 6.92 10.87 7.72
C PRO A 95 7.47 9.49 8.07
N LYS A 96 6.92 8.79 9.09
CA LYS A 96 7.35 7.43 9.44
C LYS A 96 6.95 6.48 8.32
N LEU A 97 5.67 6.38 7.98
CA LEU A 97 5.18 5.48 6.93
C LEU A 97 5.90 5.68 5.61
N PHE A 98 6.11 6.94 5.20
CA PHE A 98 6.82 7.27 3.97
C PHE A 98 8.25 6.73 3.98
N ASN A 99 8.99 6.91 5.08
CA ASN A 99 10.35 6.40 5.19
C ASN A 99 10.37 4.86 5.23
N TRP A 100 9.47 4.25 6.00
CA TRP A 100 9.32 2.80 6.08
C TRP A 100 9.08 2.19 4.70
N ALA A 101 8.12 2.73 3.93
CA ALA A 101 7.79 2.25 2.61
C ALA A 101 9.00 2.23 1.66
N ASN A 102 9.81 3.30 1.70
CA ASN A 102 11.02 3.42 0.90
C ASN A 102 12.12 2.46 1.36
N GLU A 103 12.27 2.24 2.65
CA GLU A 103 13.23 1.29 3.21
C GLU A 103 12.85 -0.16 2.88
N PHE A 104 11.56 -0.51 2.95
CA PHE A 104 11.08 -1.86 2.68
C PHE A 104 11.41 -2.33 1.27
N VAL A 105 11.20 -1.49 0.26
CA VAL A 105 11.56 -1.82 -1.14
C VAL A 105 13.07 -1.81 -1.38
N SER A 106 13.86 -1.22 -0.47
CA SER A 106 15.32 -1.24 -0.53
C SER A 106 15.94 -2.54 0.01
N VAL A 107 15.19 -3.32 0.80
CA VAL A 107 15.63 -4.63 1.30
C VAL A 107 15.82 -5.58 0.13
N SER A 108 17.04 -6.11 -0.04
CA SER A 108 17.43 -6.95 -1.19
C SER A 108 16.49 -8.13 -1.42
N ALA A 109 16.15 -8.87 -0.35
CA ALA A 109 15.24 -10.01 -0.44
C ALA A 109 13.82 -9.62 -0.93
N ILE A 110 13.33 -8.44 -0.55
CA ILE A 110 12.03 -7.93 -1.00
C ILE A 110 12.13 -7.48 -2.45
N LYS A 111 13.16 -6.71 -2.79
CA LYS A 111 13.43 -6.23 -4.14
C LYS A 111 13.54 -7.36 -5.17
N GLU A 112 14.15 -8.48 -4.80
CA GLU A 112 14.27 -9.66 -5.66
C GLU A 112 12.96 -10.46 -5.78
N SER A 113 12.07 -10.35 -4.79
CA SER A 113 10.79 -11.08 -4.75
C SER A 113 9.65 -10.35 -5.47
N LEU A 114 9.71 -9.02 -5.55
CA LEU A 114 8.66 -8.20 -6.15
C LEU A 114 8.87 -8.08 -7.67
N PRO A 115 7.82 -8.27 -8.48
CA PRO A 115 7.88 -7.88 -9.89
C PRO A 115 8.18 -6.37 -10.01
N PRO A 116 8.85 -5.93 -11.09
CA PRO A 116 9.16 -4.52 -11.30
C PRO A 116 7.91 -3.65 -11.17
N ARG A 117 8.03 -2.53 -10.44
CA ARG A 117 6.93 -1.60 -10.15
C ARG A 117 6.19 -1.16 -11.42
N ASP A 118 6.92 -0.87 -12.49
CA ASP A 118 6.35 -0.46 -13.79
C ASP A 118 5.42 -1.52 -14.40
N LYS A 119 5.68 -2.81 -14.15
CA LYS A 119 4.79 -3.89 -14.61
C LYS A 119 3.46 -3.85 -13.87
N HIS A 120 3.46 -3.58 -12.56
CA HIS A 120 2.24 -3.43 -11.78
C HIS A 120 1.44 -2.20 -12.22
N VAL A 121 2.10 -1.07 -12.40
CA VAL A 121 1.47 0.15 -12.92
C VAL A 121 0.85 -0.09 -14.30
N ALA A 122 1.57 -0.75 -15.21
CA ALA A 122 1.05 -1.08 -16.54
C ALA A 122 -0.17 -2.01 -16.49
N VAL A 123 -0.18 -3.01 -15.60
CA VAL A 123 -1.33 -3.90 -15.41
C VAL A 123 -2.54 -3.13 -14.89
N LEU A 124 -2.37 -2.27 -13.90
CA LEU A 124 -3.46 -1.45 -13.36
C LEU A 124 -3.97 -0.45 -14.39
N ARG A 125 -3.09 0.23 -15.13
CA ARG A 125 -3.48 1.09 -16.26
C ARG A 125 -4.23 0.33 -17.34
N LYS A 126 -3.84 -0.92 -17.65
CA LYS A 126 -4.58 -1.75 -18.60
C LYS A 126 -5.97 -2.13 -18.08
N HIS A 127 -6.08 -2.51 -16.80
CA HIS A 127 -7.34 -2.93 -16.20
C HIS A 127 -8.31 -1.77 -15.99
N PHE A 128 -7.81 -0.64 -15.50
CA PHE A 128 -8.63 0.48 -15.04
C PHE A 128 -8.55 1.72 -15.95
N GLY A 129 -7.51 1.85 -16.77
CA GLY A 129 -7.38 2.96 -17.73
C GLY A 129 -8.37 2.91 -18.89
N MET A 130 -8.95 1.74 -19.19
CA MET A 130 -10.08 1.64 -20.14
C MET A 130 -11.39 2.23 -19.58
N VAL A 131 -11.52 2.32 -18.25
CA VAL A 131 -12.74 2.86 -17.59
C VAL A 131 -12.85 4.38 -17.79
N ASN A 132 -11.72 5.08 -17.94
CA ASN A 132 -11.68 6.53 -18.12
C ASN A 132 -11.68 7.00 -19.59
N ALA A 133 -11.56 6.07 -20.56
CA ALA A 133 -11.44 6.39 -21.99
C ALA A 133 -12.79 6.49 -22.73
N SER A 134 -13.92 6.32 -22.04
CA SER A 134 -15.27 6.30 -22.63
C SER A 134 -16.17 7.47 -22.19
N LYS A 135 -15.59 8.62 -21.78
CA LYS A 135 -16.37 9.85 -21.59
C LYS A 135 -16.44 10.69 -22.86
#